data_AF-A0A4V1TY71-F1
#
_entry.id   AF-A0A4V1TY71-F1
#
_cell.length_a   1.000
_cell.length_b   1.000
_cell.length_c   1.000
_cell.angle_alpha   90.00
_cell.angle_beta   90.00
_cell.angle_gamma   90.00
#
_symmetry.space_group_name_H-M   'P 1'
#
loop_
_entity.id
_entity.type
_entity.pdbx_description
1 polymer ?
#
loop_
_entity_poly.entity_id
_entity_poly.type
_entity_poly.pdbx_seq_one_letter_code
_entity_poly.pdbx_strand_id
1 'polypeptide(L)'
;TLCYVWDTRLPPGTLIPNAYSARVRYLVLASGPPTGQWQAHQRDVAADFRRAFGAESATVPAVTAVAVGGDADNTSGASTAFLADLRVSR
;
A
#
# COMPACT_ATOMS: atom_id res chain seq x y z
N THR A 1 -2.09 6.69 8.10
CA THR A 1 -2.47 6.17 6.77
C THR A 1 -1.63 4.97 6.44
N LEU A 2 -2.27 3.85 6.12
CA LEU A 2 -1.60 2.67 5.57
C LEU A 2 -1.63 2.80 4.04
N CYS A 3 -0.48 2.63 3.39
CA CYS A 3 -0.36 2.73 1.94
C CYS A 3 0.34 1.48 1.40
N TYR A 4 -0.28 0.84 0.41
CA TYR A 4 0.28 -0.32 -0.27
C TYR A 4 1.06 0.14 -1.49
N VAL A 5 2.27 -0.39 -1.67
CA VAL A 5 3.17 0.02 -2.75
C VAL A 5 3.70 -1.18 -3.52
N TRP A 6 4.00 -0.99 -4.80
CA TRP A 6 4.86 -1.88 -5.55
C TRP A 6 6.31 -1.40 -5.40
N ASP A 7 7.19 -2.25 -4.91
CA ASP A 7 8.62 -1.93 -4.80
C ASP A 7 9.42 -2.80 -5.77
N THR A 8 10.44 -2.24 -6.42
CA THR A 8 11.26 -2.97 -7.39
C THR A 8 12.35 -3.83 -6.74
N ARG A 9 12.62 -3.65 -5.45
CA ARG A 9 13.76 -4.23 -4.72
C ARG A 9 13.35 -4.96 -3.45
N LEU A 10 12.42 -4.40 -2.69
CA LEU A 10 12.01 -4.93 -1.40
C LEU A 10 10.96 -6.03 -1.57
N PRO A 11 11.01 -7.11 -0.76
CA PRO A 11 10.06 -8.20 -0.88
C PRO A 11 8.66 -7.80 -0.36
N PRO A 12 7.58 -8.47 -0.83
CA PRO A 12 6.24 -8.27 -0.30
C PRO A 12 6.16 -8.52 1.21
N GLY A 13 5.35 -7.73 1.90
CA GLY A 13 5.25 -7.79 3.36
C GLY A 13 6.19 -6.83 4.09
N THR A 14 7.20 -6.27 3.41
CA THR A 14 8.11 -5.28 3.99
C THR A 14 7.34 -4.03 4.42
N LEU A 15 7.51 -3.64 5.68
CA LEU A 15 6.96 -2.39 6.23
C LEU A 15 8.05 -1.32 6.17
N ILE A 16 7.74 -0.18 5.55
CA ILE A 16 8.70 0.90 5.32
C ILE A 16 8.18 2.18 5.99
N PRO A 17 8.99 2.84 6.83
CA PRO A 17 8.70 4.19 7.30
C PRO A 17 8.67 5.16 6.12
N ASN A 18 7.65 6.02 6.05
CA ASN A 18 7.62 7.06 5.02
C ASN A 18 8.70 8.12 5.31
N ALA A 19 9.44 8.52 4.28
CA ALA A 19 10.58 9.45 4.39
C ALA A 19 10.18 10.90 4.74
N TYR A 20 8.92 11.28 4.53
CA TYR A 20 8.43 12.65 4.66
C TYR A 20 7.46 12.84 5.85
N SER A 21 6.81 11.78 6.32
CA SER A 21 5.84 11.87 7.40
C SER A 21 5.71 10.58 8.21
N ALA A 22 5.82 10.69 9.53
CA ALA A 22 5.54 9.58 10.45
C ALA A 22 4.06 9.12 10.41
N ARG A 23 3.15 9.88 9.80
CA ARG A 23 1.72 9.53 9.71
C ARG A 23 1.41 8.49 8.64
N VAL A 24 2.38 8.17 7.78
CA VAL A 24 2.23 7.20 6.70
C VAL A 24 3.18 6.02 6.93
N ARG A 25 2.69 4.80 6.67
CA ARG A 25 3.50 3.59 6.59
C ARG A 25 3.25 2.94 5.25
N TYR A 26 4.33 2.64 4.54
CA TYR A 26 4.25 1.86 3.31
C TYR A 26 4.36 0.38 3.62
N LEU A 27 3.54 -0.41 2.94
CA LEU A 27 3.59 -1.84 2.98
C LEU A 27 3.74 -2.36 1.55
N VAL A 28 4.87 -2.99 1.26
CA VAL A 28 5.12 -3.60 -0.05
C VAL A 28 4.09 -4.70 -0.29
N LEU A 29 3.26 -4.52 -1.31
CA LEU A 29 2.22 -5.47 -1.71
C LEU A 29 2.75 -6.52 -2.67
N ALA A 30 3.60 -6.10 -3.60
CA ALA A 30 4.22 -6.93 -4.61
C ALA A 30 5.54 -6.31 -5.07
N SER A 31 6.41 -7.14 -5.67
CA SER A 31 7.74 -6.72 -6.11
C SER A 31 8.17 -7.40 -7.39
N GLY A 32 8.95 -6.71 -8.22
CA GLY A 32 9.50 -7.25 -9.48
C GLY A 32 8.46 -7.45 -10.61
N PRO A 33 8.88 -8.01 -11.77
CA PRO A 33 7.99 -8.30 -12.90
C PRO A 33 7.07 -9.51 -12.62
N PRO A 34 5.88 -9.61 -13.27
CA PRO A 34 5.57 -9.00 -14.55
C PRO A 34 4.66 -7.77 -14.49
N THR A 35 5.08 -6.73 -15.20
CA THR A 35 4.20 -5.66 -15.69
C THR A 35 3.33 -6.19 -16.83
N GLY A 36 2.15 -5.60 -17.03
CA GLY A 36 1.24 -5.99 -18.11
C GLY A 36 0.41 -7.26 -17.86
N GLN A 37 0.43 -7.80 -16.64
CA GLN A 37 -0.44 -8.89 -16.21
C GLN A 37 -1.32 -8.44 -15.05
N TRP A 38 -2.59 -8.87 -15.05
CA TRP A 38 -3.49 -8.65 -13.93
C TRP A 38 -3.05 -9.48 -12.73
N GLN A 39 -2.91 -8.82 -11.57
CA GLN A 39 -2.60 -9.48 -10.31
C GLN A 39 -3.73 -9.21 -9.32
N ALA A 40 -4.31 -10.28 -8.77
CA ALA A 40 -5.33 -10.18 -7.75
C ALA A 40 -4.68 -10.07 -6.36
N HIS A 41 -5.12 -9.10 -5.57
CA HIS A 41 -4.67 -8.91 -4.20
C HIS A 41 -5.86 -8.82 -3.25
N GLN A 42 -5.74 -9.48 -2.10
CA GLN A 42 -6.67 -9.40 -0.98
C GLN A 42 -5.87 -9.15 0.29
N ARG A 43 -6.32 -8.21 1.12
CA ARG A 43 -5.64 -7.82 2.36
C ARG A 43 -6.63 -7.72 3.51
N ASP A 44 -6.20 -8.17 4.69
CA ASP A 44 -6.79 -7.77 5.95
C ASP A 44 -6.17 -6.42 6.37
N VAL A 45 -6.89 -5.35 6.03
CA VAL A 45 -6.46 -3.98 6.31
C VAL A 45 -6.34 -3.71 7.81
N ALA A 46 -7.15 -4.35 8.65
CA ALA A 46 -7.10 -4.17 10.10
C ALA A 46 -5.87 -4.84 10.72
N ALA A 47 -5.53 -6.05 10.26
CA ALA A 47 -4.29 -6.71 10.65
C ALA A 47 -3.05 -5.93 10.17
N ASP A 48 -3.06 -5.43 8.94
CA ASP A 48 -1.96 -4.61 8.42
C ASP A 48 -1.82 -3.29 9.16
N PHE A 49 -2.93 -2.62 9.52
CA PHE A 49 -2.89 -1.42 10.34
C PHE A 49 -2.25 -1.69 11.71
N ARG A 50 -2.64 -2.78 12.38
CA ARG A 50 -2.03 -3.19 13.66
C ARG A 50 -0.54 -3.45 13.52
N ARG A 51 -0.11 -4.11 12.44
CA ARG A 51 1.32 -4.33 12.19
C ARG A 51 2.08 -3.01 11.98
N ALA A 52 1.46 -2.05 11.31
CA ALA A 52 2.08 -0.79 10.96
C ALA A 52 2.09 0.25 12.10
N PHE A 53 1.05 0.27 12.93
CA PHE A 53 0.79 1.33 13.91
C PHE A 53 0.45 0.82 15.32
N GLY A 54 0.53 -0.49 15.57
CA GLY A 54 0.11 -1.08 16.85
C GLY A 54 0.89 -0.61 18.08
N ALA A 55 2.13 -0.15 17.88
CA ALA A 55 2.91 0.49 18.94
C ALA A 55 2.43 1.91 19.28
N GLU A 56 1.71 2.56 18.36
CA GLU A 56 1.23 3.95 18.47
C GLU A 56 -0.26 4.00 18.87
N SER A 57 -1.04 3.00 18.48
CA SER A 57 -2.47 2.91 18.80
C SER A 57 -2.90 1.47 19.07
N ALA A 58 -3.58 1.26 20.20
CA ALA A 58 -4.22 -0.01 20.53
C ALA A 58 -5.53 -0.24 19.75
N THR A 59 -6.06 0.78 19.07
CA THR A 59 -7.31 0.71 18.33
C THR A 59 -7.08 0.79 16.82
N VAL A 60 -7.88 0.04 16.05
CA VAL A 60 -7.93 0.16 14.59
C VAL A 60 -9.08 1.11 14.24
N PRO A 61 -8.81 2.28 13.64
CA PRO A 61 -9.85 3.20 13.24
C PRO A 61 -10.65 2.66 12.04
N ALA A 62 -11.88 3.15 11.88
CA ALA A 62 -12.65 2.87 10.68
C ALA A 62 -11.95 3.44 9.44
N VAL A 63 -12.02 2.72 8.32
CA VAL A 63 -11.55 3.21 7.02
C VAL A 63 -12.49 4.34 6.56
N THR A 64 -11.94 5.53 6.34
CA THR A 64 -12.71 6.70 5.91
C THR A 64 -12.67 6.92 4.40
N ALA A 65 -11.59 6.48 3.74
CA ALA A 65 -11.40 6.61 2.30
C ALA A 65 -10.41 5.57 1.79
N VAL A 66 -10.51 5.24 0.50
CA VAL A 66 -9.51 4.49 -0.26
C VAL A 66 -9.06 5.37 -1.41
N ALA A 67 -7.75 5.57 -1.51
CA ALA A 67 -7.12 6.30 -2.60
C ALA A 67 -6.28 5.34 -3.44
N VAL A 68 -6.29 5.54 -4.76
CA VAL A 68 -5.52 4.75 -5.72
C VAL A 68 -4.83 5.72 -6.67
N GLY A 69 -3.55 5.50 -6.94
CA GLY A 69 -2.79 6.26 -7.91
C GLY A 69 -1.67 5.42 -8.52
N GLY A 70 -1.43 5.61 -9.82
CA GLY A 70 -0.13 5.30 -10.42
C GLY A 70 0.75 6.51 -10.21
N ASP A 71 1.61 6.49 -9.20
CA ASP A 71 2.52 7.59 -8.91
C ASP A 71 3.78 7.53 -9.79
N ALA A 72 4.38 8.68 -10.03
CA ALA A 72 5.71 8.83 -10.60
C ALA A 72 6.38 10.13 -10.12
N ASP A 73 5.81 10.78 -9.10
CA ASP A 73 6.20 12.12 -8.64
C ASP A 73 7.63 12.16 -8.10
N ASN A 74 8.08 11.07 -7.45
CA ASN A 74 9.46 10.94 -6.99
C ASN A 74 10.50 10.69 -8.10
N THR A 75 10.06 10.41 -9.33
CA THR A 75 10.95 10.11 -10.47
C THR A 75 10.92 11.16 -11.57
N SER A 76 10.10 12.21 -11.42
CA SER A 76 9.79 13.18 -12.48
C SER A 76 9.31 12.54 -13.79
N GLY A 77 8.84 11.29 -13.72
CA GLY A 77 8.43 10.49 -14.86
C GLY A 77 6.91 10.48 -15.04
N ALA A 78 6.46 9.59 -15.92
CA ALA A 78 5.05 9.27 -16.09
C ALA A 78 4.84 7.77 -15.87
N SER A 79 3.76 7.42 -15.19
CA SER A 79 3.34 6.02 -15.02
C SER A 79 1.87 5.87 -15.39
N THR A 80 1.50 4.64 -15.75
CA THR A 80 0.10 4.26 -15.98
C THR A 80 -0.14 2.97 -15.22
N ALA A 81 -1.17 2.98 -14.37
CA ALA A 81 -1.61 1.82 -13.62
C ALA A 81 -3.08 1.56 -13.92
N PHE A 82 -3.42 0.29 -14.13
CA PHE A 82 -4.80 -0.15 -14.29
C PHE A 82 -5.28 -0.79 -12.99
N LEU A 83 -6.49 -0.43 -12.57
CA LEU A 83 -7.18 -1.06 -11.45
C LEU A 83 -8.55 -1.54 -11.92
N ALA A 84 -8.90 -2.75 -11.53
CA ALA A 84 -10.22 -3.31 -11.71
C ALA A 84 -10.67 -4.01 -10.42
N ASP A 85 -11.97 -4.25 -10.29
CA ASP A 85 -12.55 -5.07 -9.22
C ASP A 85 -12.21 -4.67 -7.77
N LEU A 86 -12.05 -3.36 -7.52
CA LEU A 86 -11.86 -2.86 -6.15
C LEU A 86 -13.12 -3.12 -5.32
N ARG A 87 -12.98 -3.96 -4.30
CA ARG A 87 -14.05 -4.33 -3.37
C ARG A 87 -13.61 -4.11 -1.94
N VAL A 88 -14.54 -3.62 -1.13
CA VAL A 88 -14.39 -3.51 0.32
C VAL A 88 -15.50 -4.33 0.95
N SER A 89 -15.12 -5.30 1.78
CA SER A 89 -16.03 -6.14 2.55
C SER A 89 -15.64 -6.13 4.02
N ARG A 90 -16.61 -6.41 4.90
CA ARG A 90 -16.39 -6.58 6.34
C ARG A 90 -16.29 -8.06 6.68
#